data_AF-A0A4V1XM96-F1
#
_entry.id   AF-A0A4V1XM96-F1
#
_cell.length_a   1.000
_cell.length_b   1.000
_cell.length_c   1.000
_cell.angle_alpha   90.00
_cell.angle_beta   90.00
_cell.angle_gamma   90.00
#
_symmetry.space_group_name_H-M   'P 1'
#
loop_
_entity.id
_entity.type
_entity.pdbx_description
1 polymer ?
#
loop_
_entity_poly.entity_id
_entity_poly.type
_entity_poly.pdbx_seq_one_letter_code
_entity_poly.pdbx_strand_id
1 'polypeptide(L)'
;MVGAAINDRSMQKFEPTMTKEINVFLQQLLLSCRDSKTVNMTGRLKRLGIDIVGHLAYGHPHNTQTDKRFRFLIGGLRAANYHHNVMMQFPSLSQPWIIYPLKLLSLRQQQKGLAKLEKLIQQRLSQDRHSQHDLYSVVAQEIEPQEFTDIRLSEIWTEAIFLYAAG
;
A
#
# COMPACT_ATOMS: atom_id res chain seq x y z
N MET A 1 3.09 -15.77 1.54
CA MET A 1 1.69 -15.95 1.98
C MET A 1 0.71 -15.10 1.17
N VAL A 2 1.19 -14.06 0.48
CA VAL A 2 0.44 -13.28 -0.54
C VAL A 2 -0.46 -14.12 -1.46
N GLY A 3 0.02 -15.27 -1.95
CA GLY A 3 -0.73 -16.14 -2.87
C GLY A 3 -2.10 -16.59 -2.34
N ALA A 4 -2.24 -16.80 -1.02
CA ALA A 4 -3.51 -17.17 -0.41
C ALA A 4 -4.51 -16.00 -0.42
N ALA A 5 -4.02 -14.76 -0.27
CA ALA A 5 -4.86 -13.56 -0.29
C ALA A 5 -5.34 -13.17 -1.68
N ILE A 6 -4.67 -13.65 -2.74
CA ILE A 6 -5.01 -13.32 -4.15
C ILE A 6 -5.57 -14.51 -4.94
N ASN A 7 -5.88 -15.63 -4.29
CA ASN A 7 -6.54 -16.76 -4.98
C ASN A 7 -7.98 -16.42 -5.39
N ASP A 8 -8.55 -17.18 -6.32
CA ASP A 8 -9.87 -16.90 -6.91
C ASP A 8 -10.97 -16.74 -5.85
N ARG A 9 -10.97 -17.61 -4.83
CA ARG A 9 -11.96 -17.56 -3.75
C ARG A 9 -11.83 -16.29 -2.90
N SER A 10 -10.59 -15.89 -2.60
CA SER A 10 -10.31 -14.65 -1.88
C SER A 10 -10.69 -13.42 -2.70
N MET A 11 -10.38 -13.44 -4.01
CA MET A 11 -10.70 -12.34 -4.92
C MET A 11 -12.21 -12.16 -5.14
N GLN A 12 -12.99 -13.24 -5.17
CA GLN A 12 -14.45 -13.17 -5.19
C GLN A 12 -15.00 -12.47 -3.94
N LYS A 13 -14.47 -12.75 -2.75
CA LYS A 13 -14.86 -12.04 -1.52
C LYS A 13 -14.43 -10.58 -1.51
N PHE A 14 -13.34 -10.26 -2.20
CA PHE A 14 -12.79 -8.90 -2.27
C PHE A 14 -13.45 -8.03 -3.36
N GLU A 15 -14.10 -8.64 -4.36
CA GLU A 15 -14.78 -7.95 -5.48
C GLU A 15 -15.70 -6.79 -5.04
N PRO A 16 -16.53 -6.92 -4.00
CA PRO A 16 -17.39 -5.81 -3.57
C PRO A 16 -16.59 -4.59 -3.09
N THR A 17 -15.44 -4.81 -2.46
CA THR A 17 -14.54 -3.74 -2.00
C THR A 17 -13.86 -3.07 -3.18
N MET A 18 -13.37 -3.84 -4.14
CA MET A 18 -12.79 -3.30 -5.37
C MET A 18 -13.81 -2.46 -6.15
N THR A 19 -15.05 -2.94 -6.27
CA THR A 19 -16.15 -2.23 -6.93
C THR A 19 -16.46 -0.89 -6.27
N LYS A 20 -16.41 -0.81 -4.94
CA LYS A 20 -16.57 0.47 -4.20
C LYS A 20 -15.48 1.47 -4.57
N GLU A 21 -14.21 1.05 -4.63
CA GLU A 21 -13.10 1.93 -5.03
C GLU A 21 -13.19 2.39 -6.48
N ILE A 22 -13.65 1.52 -7.39
CA ILE A 22 -13.93 1.87 -8.79
C ILE A 22 -15.07 2.89 -8.87
N ASN A 23 -16.13 2.75 -8.07
CA ASN A 23 -17.21 3.74 -8.03
C ASN A 23 -16.71 5.11 -7.56
N VAL A 24 -15.84 5.16 -6.54
CA VAL A 24 -15.18 6.40 -6.10
C VAL A 24 -14.36 7.00 -7.25
N PHE A 25 -13.61 6.18 -7.98
CA PHE A 25 -12.83 6.61 -9.13
C PHE A 25 -13.70 7.25 -10.21
N LEU A 26 -14.79 6.59 -10.60
CA LEU A 26 -15.72 7.09 -11.60
C LEU A 26 -16.39 8.41 -11.16
N GLN A 27 -16.77 8.52 -9.90
CA GLN A 27 -17.28 9.78 -9.35
C GLN A 27 -16.25 10.90 -9.43
N GLN A 28 -14.97 10.63 -9.11
CA GLN A 28 -13.90 11.61 -9.22
C GLN A 28 -13.62 12.04 -10.68
N LEU A 29 -13.78 11.13 -11.64
CA LEU A 29 -13.70 11.45 -13.06
C LEU A 29 -14.88 12.34 -13.49
N LEU A 30 -16.11 11.97 -13.14
CA LEU A 30 -17.30 12.75 -13.45
C LEU A 30 -17.20 14.20 -12.94
N LEU A 31 -16.71 14.39 -11.70
CA LEU A 31 -16.45 15.72 -11.14
C LEU A 31 -15.40 16.49 -11.95
N SER A 32 -14.36 15.80 -12.42
CA SER A 32 -13.30 16.44 -13.22
C SER A 32 -13.79 16.85 -14.62
N CYS A 33 -14.73 16.12 -15.21
CA CYS A 33 -15.36 16.46 -16.48
C CYS A 33 -16.17 17.76 -16.40
N ARG A 34 -16.84 18.01 -15.27
CA ARG A 34 -17.61 19.25 -15.04
C ARG A 34 -16.74 20.50 -15.02
N ASP A 35 -15.50 20.37 -14.56
CA ASP A 35 -14.51 21.44 -14.52
C ASP A 35 -13.82 21.70 -15.89
N SER A 36 -14.13 20.90 -16.92
CA SER A 36 -13.48 20.93 -18.24
C SER A 36 -11.94 20.85 -18.21
N LYS A 37 -11.37 20.28 -17.14
CA LYS A 37 -9.91 20.12 -16.97
C LYS A 37 -9.45 18.79 -17.53
N THR A 38 -8.34 18.81 -18.27
CA THR A 38 -7.65 17.59 -18.69
C THR A 38 -7.16 16.81 -17.47
N VAL A 39 -7.48 15.52 -17.41
CA VAL A 39 -7.14 14.67 -16.26
C VAL A 39 -5.94 13.79 -16.60
N ASN A 40 -4.92 13.82 -15.74
CA ASN A 40 -3.81 12.86 -15.81
C ASN A 40 -4.29 11.48 -15.30
N MET A 41 -4.59 10.58 -16.23
CA MET A 41 -5.07 9.23 -15.93
C MET A 41 -4.04 8.38 -15.20
N THR A 42 -2.74 8.53 -15.49
CA THR A 42 -1.67 7.83 -14.77
C THR A 42 -1.71 8.14 -13.28
N GLY A 43 -1.87 9.41 -12.91
CA GLY A 43 -1.94 9.83 -11.52
C GLY A 43 -3.22 9.35 -10.82
N ARG A 44 -4.35 9.28 -11.55
CA ARG A 44 -5.64 8.81 -11.01
C ARG A 44 -5.65 7.30 -10.81
N LEU A 45 -5.15 6.54 -11.78
CA LEU A 45 -5.06 5.07 -11.71
C LEU A 45 -4.11 4.63 -10.60
N LYS A 46 -2.98 5.33 -10.39
CA LYS A 46 -2.09 5.06 -9.24
C LYS A 46 -2.76 5.24 -7.89
N ARG A 47 -3.67 6.20 -7.76
CA ARG A 47 -4.44 6.40 -6.52
C ARG A 47 -5.45 5.28 -6.31
N LEU A 48 -6.17 4.91 -7.38
CA LEU A 48 -7.06 3.76 -7.35
C LEU A 48 -6.33 2.48 -6.95
N GLY A 49 -5.18 2.19 -7.57
CA GLY A 49 -4.35 1.02 -7.25
C GLY A 49 -3.93 1.00 -5.79
N ILE A 50 -3.38 2.09 -5.28
CA ILE A 50 -2.97 2.17 -3.86
C ILE A 50 -4.16 2.04 -2.89
N ASP A 51 -5.33 2.57 -3.22
CA ASP A 51 -6.49 2.44 -2.34
C ASP A 51 -7.03 0.99 -2.34
N ILE A 52 -7.08 0.33 -3.51
CA ILE A 52 -7.43 -1.10 -3.62
C ILE A 52 -6.42 -1.98 -2.88
N VAL A 53 -5.13 -1.78 -3.11
CA VAL A 53 -4.07 -2.58 -2.45
C VAL A 53 -4.02 -2.26 -0.96
N GLY A 54 -4.34 -1.04 -0.55
CA GLY A 54 -4.50 -0.68 0.87
C GLY A 54 -5.54 -1.54 1.57
N HIS A 55 -6.70 -1.76 0.94
CA HIS A 55 -7.71 -2.69 1.46
C HIS A 55 -7.19 -4.13 1.52
N LEU A 56 -6.53 -4.59 0.46
CA LEU A 56 -6.05 -5.97 0.40
C LEU A 56 -4.92 -6.25 1.42
N ALA A 57 -4.05 -5.26 1.65
CA ALA A 57 -2.89 -5.39 2.54
C ALA A 57 -3.23 -5.11 4.02
N TYR A 58 -4.03 -4.07 4.30
CA TYR A 58 -4.25 -3.55 5.65
C TYR A 58 -5.73 -3.54 6.09
N GLY A 59 -6.66 -3.92 5.21
CA GLY A 59 -8.09 -3.87 5.48
C GLY A 59 -8.69 -2.47 5.44
N HIS A 60 -7.92 -1.44 5.04
CA HIS A 60 -8.35 -0.04 5.04
C HIS A 60 -7.83 0.72 3.80
N PRO A 61 -8.65 1.61 3.20
CA PRO A 61 -8.18 2.48 2.13
C PRO A 61 -7.35 3.64 2.67
N HIS A 62 -6.36 4.06 1.89
CA HIS A 62 -5.63 5.30 2.15
C HIS A 62 -6.40 6.55 1.70
N ASN A 63 -7.55 6.37 1.04
CA ASN A 63 -8.40 7.42 0.50
C ASN A 63 -7.62 8.42 -0.37
N THR A 64 -6.60 7.96 -1.09
CA THR A 64 -5.76 8.82 -1.94
C THR A 64 -6.53 9.39 -3.13
N GLN A 65 -7.62 8.74 -3.54
CA GLN A 65 -8.53 9.23 -4.58
C GLN A 65 -9.19 10.56 -4.21
N THR A 66 -9.67 10.69 -2.97
CA THR A 66 -10.42 11.86 -2.48
C THR A 66 -9.51 12.81 -1.68
N ASP A 67 -8.67 12.26 -0.82
CA ASP A 67 -7.84 12.99 0.12
C ASP A 67 -6.38 13.12 -0.36
N LYS A 68 -5.73 14.22 0.01
CA LYS A 68 -4.31 14.49 -0.25
C LYS A 68 -3.38 13.92 0.83
N ARG A 69 -3.88 13.63 2.04
CA ARG A 69 -3.10 13.23 3.23
C ARG A 69 -2.12 12.07 3.01
N PHE A 70 -2.49 11.11 2.15
CA PHE A 70 -1.68 9.92 1.87
C PHE A 70 -1.06 9.90 0.46
N ARG A 71 -1.28 10.94 -0.37
CA ARG A 71 -0.72 10.99 -1.74
C ARG A 71 0.81 11.06 -1.77
N PHE A 72 1.44 11.45 -0.67
CA PHE A 72 2.90 11.44 -0.56
C PHE A 72 3.48 10.01 -0.64
N LEU A 73 2.71 8.98 -0.28
CA LEU A 73 3.14 7.58 -0.38
C LEU A 73 3.41 7.18 -1.84
N ILE A 74 2.54 7.60 -2.78
CA ILE A 74 2.74 7.42 -4.23
C ILE A 74 4.07 8.05 -4.68
N GLY A 75 4.36 9.25 -4.18
CA GLY A 75 5.60 9.96 -4.49
C GLY A 75 6.84 9.25 -3.92
N GLY A 76 6.74 8.78 -2.68
CA GLY A 76 7.79 8.01 -2.02
C GLY A 76 8.11 6.70 -2.73
N LEU A 77 7.07 5.94 -3.13
CA LEU A 77 7.20 4.72 -3.94
C LEU A 77 7.87 4.98 -5.28
N ARG A 78 7.46 6.04 -5.99
CA ARG A 78 8.11 6.43 -7.25
C ARG A 78 9.59 6.75 -7.06
N ALA A 79 9.93 7.50 -6.01
CA ALA A 79 11.31 7.86 -5.71
C ALA A 79 12.14 6.63 -5.32
N ALA A 80 11.59 5.71 -4.52
CA ALA A 80 12.23 4.46 -4.15
C ALA A 80 12.50 3.57 -5.37
N ASN A 81 11.50 3.37 -6.23
CA ASN A 81 11.65 2.57 -7.45
C ASN A 81 12.67 3.19 -8.41
N TYR A 82 12.66 4.52 -8.56
CA TYR A 82 13.66 5.20 -9.37
C TYR A 82 15.07 5.02 -8.80
N HIS A 83 15.24 5.23 -7.50
CA HIS A 83 16.51 5.01 -6.81
C HIS A 83 17.02 3.58 -7.00
N HIS A 84 16.17 2.58 -6.78
CA HIS A 84 16.54 1.18 -6.91
C HIS A 84 16.96 0.83 -8.35
N ASN A 85 16.20 1.31 -9.35
CA ASN A 85 16.54 1.11 -10.76
C ASN A 85 17.90 1.73 -11.14
N VAL A 86 18.21 2.95 -10.66
CA VAL A 86 19.50 3.58 -10.93
C VAL A 86 20.64 2.79 -10.29
N MET A 87 20.47 2.33 -9.03
CA MET A 87 21.50 1.55 -8.34
C MET A 87 21.72 0.18 -8.99
N MET A 88 20.67 -0.46 -9.53
CA MET A 88 20.79 -1.71 -10.28
C MET A 88 21.53 -1.52 -11.62
N GLN A 89 21.22 -0.44 -12.36
CA GLN A 89 21.85 -0.15 -13.65
C GLN A 89 23.30 0.35 -13.51
N PHE A 90 23.60 1.03 -12.41
CA PHE A 90 24.92 1.59 -12.13
C PHE A 90 25.36 1.31 -10.69
N PRO A 91 25.85 0.08 -10.42
CA PRO A 91 26.28 -0.30 -9.06
C PRO A 91 27.39 0.59 -8.51
N SER A 92 28.19 1.22 -9.36
CA SER A 92 29.23 2.19 -8.95
C SER A 92 28.69 3.45 -8.28
N LEU A 93 27.40 3.78 -8.46
CA LEU A 93 26.72 4.87 -7.75
C LEU A 93 26.22 4.44 -6.36
N SER A 94 26.27 3.14 -6.03
CA SER A 94 25.82 2.61 -4.75
C SER A 94 26.81 2.85 -3.59
N GLN A 95 27.81 3.69 -3.82
CA GLN A 95 28.84 3.98 -2.84
C GLN A 95 28.24 4.68 -1.61
N PRO A 96 28.66 4.30 -0.39
CA PRO A 96 28.07 4.80 0.85
C PRO A 96 28.16 6.33 0.94
N TRP A 97 29.24 6.94 0.47
CA TRP A 97 29.42 8.39 0.50
C TRP A 97 28.44 9.18 -0.40
N ILE A 98 27.82 8.53 -1.39
CA ILE A 98 26.74 9.11 -2.22
C ILE A 98 25.37 8.84 -1.58
N ILE A 99 25.12 7.61 -1.13
CA ILE A 99 23.83 7.19 -0.58
C ILE A 99 23.51 7.85 0.76
N TYR A 100 24.47 7.93 1.69
CA TYR A 100 24.25 8.46 3.03
C TYR A 100 23.67 9.88 3.06
N PRO A 101 24.21 10.87 2.32
CA PRO A 101 23.62 12.21 2.30
C PRO A 101 22.23 12.22 1.67
N LEU A 102 22.00 11.47 0.59
CA LEU A 102 20.68 11.35 -0.05
C LEU A 102 19.63 10.71 0.88
N LYS A 103 20.05 9.72 1.67
CA LYS A 103 19.21 9.10 2.70
C LYS A 103 18.83 10.15 3.74
N LEU A 104 19.80 10.93 4.25
CA LEU A 104 19.56 11.98 5.25
C LEU A 104 18.48 12.99 4.82
N LEU A 105 18.48 13.39 3.55
CA LEU A 105 17.48 14.31 2.99
C LEU A 105 16.06 13.73 2.98
N SER A 106 15.92 12.41 2.86
CA SER A 106 14.63 11.72 2.77
C SER A 106 14.19 11.02 4.06
N LEU A 107 15.07 10.89 5.06
CA LEU A 107 14.81 10.23 6.35
C LEU A 107 13.52 10.69 7.02
N ARG A 108 13.31 12.01 7.11
CA ARG A 108 12.11 12.57 7.78
C ARG A 108 10.82 12.15 7.09
N GLN A 109 10.82 12.08 5.76
CA GLN A 109 9.63 11.70 5.00
C GLN A 109 9.37 10.19 5.09
N GLN A 110 10.43 9.39 5.07
CA GLN A 110 10.35 7.94 5.27
C GLN A 110 9.83 7.59 6.66
N GLN A 111 10.36 8.22 7.71
CA GLN A 111 9.90 8.02 9.10
C GLN A 111 8.41 8.38 9.26
N LYS A 112 7.95 9.48 8.66
CA LYS A 112 6.52 9.84 8.66
C LYS A 112 5.65 8.83 7.93
N GLY A 113 6.15 8.21 6.86
CA GLY A 113 5.46 7.15 6.14
C GLY A 113 5.33 5.89 6.98
N LEU A 114 6.45 5.42 7.55
CA LEU A 114 6.51 4.24 8.40
C LEU A 114 5.64 4.39 9.65
N ALA A 115 5.73 5.51 10.36
CA ALA A 115 4.91 5.77 11.56
C ALA A 115 3.40 5.75 11.26
N LYS A 116 2.99 6.18 10.06
CA LYS A 116 1.59 6.11 9.64
C LYS A 116 1.16 4.69 9.29
N LEU A 117 2.01 3.91 8.63
CA LEU A 117 1.76 2.49 8.36
C LEU A 117 1.68 1.70 9.66
N GLU A 118 2.60 1.94 10.60
CA GLU A 118 2.57 1.33 11.93
C GLU A 118 1.27 1.63 12.66
N LYS A 119 0.76 2.86 12.59
CA LYS A 119 -0.54 3.21 13.18
C LYS A 119 -1.70 2.45 12.53
N LEU A 120 -1.69 2.27 11.20
CA LEU A 120 -2.71 1.48 10.50
C LEU A 120 -2.65 0.01 10.90
N ILE A 121 -1.45 -0.53 11.04
CA ILE A 121 -1.19 -1.89 11.51
C ILE A 121 -1.75 -2.08 12.93
N GLN A 122 -1.38 -1.19 13.87
CA GLN A 122 -1.88 -1.25 15.25
C GLN A 122 -3.39 -1.14 15.32
N GLN A 123 -3.98 -0.23 14.52
CA GLN A 123 -5.43 -0.11 14.42
C GLN A 123 -6.07 -1.40 13.91
N ARG A 124 -5.48 -2.05 12.90
CA ARG A 124 -6.03 -3.31 12.36
C ARG A 124 -5.90 -4.47 13.35
N LEU A 125 -4.80 -4.55 14.09
CA LEU A 125 -4.58 -5.56 15.14
C LEU A 125 -5.54 -5.41 16.33
N SER A 126 -6.02 -4.19 16.59
CA SER A 126 -7.04 -3.93 17.62
C SER A 126 -8.45 -4.34 17.22
N GLN A 127 -8.68 -4.67 15.93
CA GLN A 127 -9.97 -5.11 15.40
C GLN A 127 -10.06 -6.64 15.42
N ASP A 128 -11.30 -7.16 15.38
CA ASP A 128 -11.51 -8.60 15.27
C ASP A 128 -10.82 -9.16 14.00
N ARG A 129 -10.26 -10.38 14.11
CA ARG A 129 -9.47 -11.01 13.04
C ARG A 129 -10.27 -11.15 11.75
N HIS A 130 -11.56 -11.46 11.84
CA HIS A 130 -12.44 -11.72 10.70
C HIS A 130 -13.30 -10.52 10.30
N SER A 131 -13.07 -9.35 10.89
CA SER A 131 -13.85 -8.14 10.60
C SER A 131 -13.67 -7.60 9.17
N GLN A 132 -12.52 -7.86 8.55
CA GLN A 132 -12.18 -7.43 7.20
C GLN A 132 -11.56 -8.59 6.43
N HIS A 133 -11.83 -8.68 5.13
CA HIS A 133 -11.20 -9.66 4.23
C HIS A 133 -9.93 -9.04 3.61
N ASP A 134 -8.82 -9.18 4.34
CA ASP A 134 -7.47 -8.68 4.01
C ASP A 134 -6.38 -9.74 4.23
N LEU A 135 -5.13 -9.43 3.84
CA LEU A 135 -3.97 -10.31 3.99
C LEU A 135 -3.85 -10.86 5.42
N TYR A 136 -4.05 -10.00 6.42
CA TYR A 136 -4.01 -10.40 7.83
C TYR A 136 -5.10 -11.43 8.15
N SER A 137 -6.34 -11.23 7.73
CA SER A 137 -7.46 -12.13 7.98
C SER A 137 -7.33 -13.49 7.27
N VAL A 138 -6.71 -13.51 6.09
CA VAL A 138 -6.49 -14.72 5.30
C VAL A 138 -5.39 -15.54 5.93
N VAL A 139 -4.27 -14.91 6.26
CA VAL A 139 -3.16 -15.58 6.96
C VAL A 139 -3.58 -16.01 8.36
N ALA A 140 -4.35 -15.18 9.08
CA ALA A 140 -4.80 -15.50 10.43
C ALA A 140 -5.79 -16.68 10.48
N GLN A 141 -6.42 -17.04 9.36
CA GLN A 141 -7.25 -18.26 9.25
C GLN A 141 -6.42 -19.53 9.11
N GLU A 142 -5.20 -19.42 8.60
CA GLU A 142 -4.30 -20.55 8.35
C GLU A 142 -3.37 -20.84 9.55
N ILE A 143 -3.29 -19.92 10.52
CA ILE A 143 -2.38 -20.00 11.67
C ILE A 143 -3.18 -20.20 12.96
N GLU A 144 -2.81 -21.21 13.76
CA GLU A 144 -3.38 -21.43 15.08
C GLU A 144 -3.11 -20.23 16.02
N PRO A 145 -4.04 -19.86 16.92
CA PRO A 145 -3.87 -18.69 17.79
C PRO A 145 -2.59 -18.69 18.63
N GLN A 146 -2.04 -19.88 18.92
CA GLN A 146 -0.83 -20.08 19.72
C GLN A 146 0.47 -19.80 18.94
N GLU A 147 0.42 -19.81 17.61
CA GLU A 147 1.55 -19.53 16.73
C GLU A 147 1.66 -18.05 16.32
N PHE A 148 0.73 -17.20 16.76
CA PHE A 148 0.76 -15.75 16.52
C PHE A 148 1.84 -15.07 17.38
N THR A 149 3.10 -15.25 16.97
CA THR A 149 4.27 -14.59 17.54
C THR A 149 4.55 -13.26 16.86
N ASP A 150 5.28 -12.36 17.53
CA ASP A 150 5.72 -11.08 16.96
C ASP A 150 6.51 -11.25 15.65
N ILE A 151 7.24 -12.36 15.50
CA ILE A 151 7.99 -12.70 14.29
C ILE A 151 7.04 -12.94 13.11
N ARG A 152 6.00 -13.78 13.30
CA ARG A 152 4.98 -14.04 12.26
C ARG A 152 4.23 -12.77 11.87
N LEU A 153 3.90 -11.92 12.84
CA LEU A 153 3.29 -10.62 12.56
C LEU A 153 4.21 -9.74 11.70
N SER A 154 5.51 -9.70 12.00
CA SER A 154 6.48 -8.94 11.21
C SER A 154 6.59 -9.44 9.76
N GLU A 155 6.48 -10.75 9.53
CA GLU A 155 6.47 -11.35 8.19
C GLU A 155 5.21 -10.94 7.41
N ILE A 156 4.02 -11.02 8.02
CA ILE A 156 2.76 -10.57 7.41
C ILE A 156 2.86 -9.11 6.99
N TRP A 157 3.38 -8.25 7.86
CA TRP A 157 3.49 -6.83 7.54
C TRP A 157 4.56 -6.53 6.50
N THR A 158 5.62 -7.32 6.45
CA THR A 158 6.63 -7.23 5.38
C THR A 158 6.01 -7.62 4.03
N GLU A 159 5.19 -8.69 3.99
CA GLU A 159 4.44 -9.07 2.80
C GLU A 159 3.39 -8.03 2.40
N ALA A 160 2.71 -7.41 3.37
CA ALA A 160 1.77 -6.32 3.13
C ALA A 160 2.46 -5.10 2.49
N ILE A 161 3.65 -4.73 2.99
CA ILE A 161 4.46 -3.63 2.43
C ILE A 161 4.92 -4.00 1.01
N PHE A 162 5.32 -5.24 0.78
CA PHE A 162 5.71 -5.71 -0.55
C PHE A 162 4.55 -5.63 -1.54
N LEU A 163 3.37 -6.13 -1.17
CA LEU A 163 2.14 -6.02 -1.95
C LEU A 163 1.80 -4.55 -2.25
N TYR A 164 1.89 -3.69 -1.23
CA TYR A 164 1.66 -2.26 -1.33
C TYR A 164 2.62 -1.56 -2.31
N ALA A 165 3.86 -2.03 -2.40
CA ALA A 165 4.84 -1.48 -3.32
C ALA A 165 4.75 -2.03 -4.75
N ALA A 166 4.27 -3.26 -4.88
CA ALA A 166 4.18 -3.99 -6.15
C ALA A 166 2.91 -3.66 -6.95
N GLY A 167 1.79 -3.37 -6.29
CA GLY A 167 0.51 -3.01 -6.92
C GLY A 167 0.40 -1.53 -7.31
#